data_AF-A0A392QIP5-F1
#
_entry.id   AF-A0A392QIP5-F1
#
_cell.length_a   1.000
_cell.length_b   1.000
_cell.length_c   1.000
_cell.angle_alpha   90.00
_cell.angle_beta   90.00
_cell.angle_gamma   90.00
#
_symmetry.space_group_name_H-M   'P 1'
#
loop_
_entity.id
_entity.type
_entity.pdbx_description
1 polymer ?
#
loop_
_entity_poly.entity_id
_entity_poly.type
_entity_poly.pdbx_seq_one_letter_code
_entity_poly.pdbx_strand_id
1 'polypeptide(L)'
;RALRIANAAQQMANAARGNTGSVMLFIEILNKYLYFFEKGNPQVTVAAIQGLIELIMNEMQSDTATPDPSADAFLATTMRYIQFQKQKGGTVGEKYEPIKV
;
A
#
# COMPACT_ATOMS: atom_id res chain seq x y z
N ARG A 1 20.62 2.25 2.71
CA ARG A 1 20.05 1.10 1.96
C ARG A 1 18.53 1.23 1.79
N ALA A 2 17.76 1.64 2.82
CA ALA A 2 16.31 1.86 2.74
C ALA A 2 15.87 2.94 1.72
N LEU A 3 16.59 4.06 1.63
CA LEU A 3 16.34 5.14 0.66
C LEU A 3 16.33 4.66 -0.80
N ARG A 4 17.25 3.76 -1.18
CA ARG A 4 17.26 3.16 -2.53
C ARG A 4 16.03 2.29 -2.78
N ILE A 5 15.51 1.61 -1.76
CA ILE A 5 14.34 0.74 -1.87
C ILE A 5 13.07 1.59 -1.98
N ALA A 6 12.95 2.66 -1.19
CA ALA A 6 11.83 3.60 -1.29
C ALA A 6 11.78 4.28 -2.66
N ASN A 7 12.93 4.76 -3.16
CA ASN A 7 13.03 5.35 -4.50
C ASN A 7 12.75 4.31 -5.60
N ALA A 8 13.22 3.07 -5.46
CA ALA A 8 12.92 2.00 -6.41
C ALA A 8 11.44 1.63 -6.40
N ALA A 9 10.79 1.60 -5.24
CA ALA A 9 9.37 1.34 -5.13
C ALA A 9 8.52 2.49 -5.69
N GLN A 10 8.93 3.75 -5.50
CA GLN A 10 8.33 4.89 -6.19
C GLN A 10 8.52 4.83 -7.71
N GLN A 11 9.71 4.46 -8.19
CA GLN A 11 9.97 4.30 -9.63
C GLN A 11 9.15 3.15 -10.23
N MET A 12 9.03 2.03 -9.52
CA MET A 12 8.19 0.90 -9.93
C MET A 12 6.70 1.29 -9.94
N ALA A 13 6.21 2.02 -8.92
CA ALA A 13 4.84 2.55 -8.90
C ALA A 13 4.58 3.54 -10.04
N ASN A 14 5.59 4.33 -10.44
CA ASN A 14 5.48 5.24 -11.59
C ASN A 14 5.53 4.50 -12.93
N ALA A 15 6.35 3.44 -13.05
CA ALA A 15 6.46 2.63 -14.25
C ALA A 15 5.21 1.76 -14.50
N ALA A 16 4.54 1.33 -13.43
CA ALA A 16 3.31 0.55 -13.50
C ALA A 16 2.05 1.40 -13.76
N ARG A 17 2.15 2.74 -13.71
CA ARG A 17 1.02 3.63 -14.05
C ARG A 17 0.63 3.62 -15.54
N GLY A 18 1.42 2.98 -16.40
CA GLY A 18 1.16 2.85 -17.85
C GLY A 18 1.27 1.41 -18.39
N ASN A 19 1.46 0.44 -17.50
CA ASN A 19 1.54 -0.99 -17.82
C ASN A 19 0.78 -1.70 -16.71
N THR A 20 -0.28 -2.45 -17.03
CA THR A 20 -1.10 -3.27 -16.13
C THR A 20 -0.20 -4.15 -15.26
N GLY A 21 0.33 -3.57 -14.18
CA GLY A 21 1.16 -4.25 -13.21
C GLY A 21 0.22 -5.13 -12.41
N SER A 22 0.61 -6.38 -12.17
CA SER A 22 -0.22 -7.29 -11.38
C SER A 22 -0.61 -6.62 -10.06
N VAL A 23 -1.91 -6.58 -9.76
CA VAL A 23 -2.49 -6.09 -8.49
C VAL A 23 -1.68 -6.59 -7.29
N MET A 24 -1.19 -7.84 -7.36
CA MET A 24 -0.30 -8.43 -6.34
C MET A 24 0.95 -7.59 -6.07
N LEU A 25 1.64 -7.08 -7.10
CA LEU A 25 2.82 -6.25 -6.94
C LEU A 25 2.48 -4.95 -6.19
N PHE A 26 1.33 -4.35 -6.49
CA PHE A 26 0.89 -3.15 -5.77
C PHE A 26 0.60 -3.43 -4.30
N ILE A 27 -0.01 -4.58 -3.98
CA ILE A 27 -0.25 -5.01 -2.60
C ILE A 27 1.09 -5.26 -1.87
N GLU A 28 2.08 -5.87 -2.52
CA GLU A 28 3.42 -6.05 -1.95
C GLU A 28 4.12 -4.72 -1.68
N ILE A 29 4.03 -3.76 -2.61
CA ILE A 29 4.57 -2.41 -2.44
C ILE A 29 3.88 -1.70 -1.27
N LEU A 30 2.55 -1.81 -1.15
CA LEU A 30 1.79 -1.26 -0.03
C LEU A 30 2.31 -1.83 1.30
N ASN A 31 2.46 -3.15 1.41
CA ASN A 31 3.01 -3.80 2.61
C ASN A 31 4.43 -3.30 2.94
N LYS A 32 5.25 -3.08 1.92
CA LYS A 32 6.59 -2.50 2.11
C LYS A 32 6.54 -1.05 2.61
N TYR A 33 5.59 -0.26 2.12
CA TYR A 33 5.38 1.11 2.56
C TYR A 33 4.95 1.14 4.02
N LEU A 34 3.98 0.31 4.42
CA LEU A 34 3.54 0.19 5.81
C LEU A 34 4.72 -0.15 6.74
N TYR A 35 5.57 -1.11 6.36
CA TYR A 35 6.79 -1.42 7.11
C TYR A 35 7.70 -0.20 7.31
N PHE A 36 8.00 0.54 6.23
CA PHE A 36 8.90 1.71 6.32
C PHE A 36 8.25 2.91 7.03
N PHE A 37 6.94 3.05 6.92
CA PHE A 37 6.14 4.04 7.62
C PHE A 37 6.24 3.85 9.14
N GLU A 38 6.09 2.61 9.62
CA GLU A 38 6.27 2.27 11.04
C GLU A 38 7.69 2.53 11.54
N LYS A 39 8.69 2.31 10.68
CA LYS A 39 10.10 2.64 10.97
C LYS A 39 10.41 4.14 10.91
N GLY A 40 9.41 4.99 10.63
CA GLY A 40 9.57 6.44 10.62
C GLY A 40 10.34 6.96 9.41
N ASN A 41 10.33 6.25 8.29
CA ASN A 41 10.94 6.75 7.06
C ASN A 41 10.13 7.96 6.52
N PRO A 42 10.69 9.19 6.50
CA PRO A 42 9.96 10.39 6.13
C PRO A 42 9.56 10.42 4.65
N GLN A 43 10.16 9.59 3.80
CA GLN A 43 9.79 9.48 2.39
C GLN A 43 8.47 8.70 2.19
N VAL A 44 8.04 7.92 3.18
CA VAL A 44 6.76 7.21 3.14
C VAL A 44 5.74 8.02 3.92
N THR A 45 4.82 8.66 3.21
CA THR A 45 3.81 9.52 3.78
C THR A 45 2.44 8.84 3.78
N VAL A 46 1.53 9.33 4.64
CA VAL A 46 0.11 8.92 4.62
C VAL A 46 -0.48 9.07 3.22
N ALA A 47 -0.20 10.19 2.53
CA ALA A 47 -0.70 10.43 1.18
C ALA A 47 -0.19 9.39 0.17
N ALA A 48 1.07 8.94 0.29
CA ALA A 48 1.61 7.90 -0.57
C ALA A 48 0.97 6.53 -0.31
N ILE A 49 0.67 6.21 0.95
CA ILE A 49 -0.06 4.98 1.33
C ILE A 49 -1.50 5.03 0.81
N GLN A 50 -2.19 6.15 1.02
CA GLN A 50 -3.56 6.37 0.55
C GLN A 50 -3.66 6.25 -0.97
N GLY A 51 -2.74 6.88 -1.71
CA GLY A 51 -2.70 6.78 -3.17
C GLY A 51 -2.41 5.36 -3.68
N LEU A 52 -1.61 4.57 -2.97
CA LEU A 52 -1.41 3.15 -3.30
C LEU A 52 -2.67 2.32 -3.07
N ILE A 53 -3.39 2.56 -1.97
CA ILE A 53 -4.67 1.90 -1.69
C ILE A 53 -5.68 2.20 -2.82
N GLU A 54 -5.84 3.47 -3.18
CA GLU A 54 -6.75 3.89 -4.25
C GLU A 54 -6.35 3.28 -5.61
N LEU A 55 -5.06 3.26 -5.92
CA LEU A 55 -4.54 2.62 -7.14
C LEU A 55 -4.90 1.14 -7.19
N ILE A 56 -4.69 0.40 -6.10
CA ILE A 56 -5.02 -1.03 -6.02
C ILE A 56 -6.52 -1.25 -6.24
N MET A 57 -7.36 -0.48 -5.55
CA MET A 57 -8.82 -0.62 -5.66
C MET A 57 -9.32 -0.33 -7.07
N ASN A 58 -8.78 0.71 -7.72
CA ASN A 58 -9.12 1.05 -9.11
C ASN A 58 -8.69 -0.04 -10.09
N GLU A 59 -7.49 -0.60 -9.91
CA GLU A 59 -6.98 -1.67 -10.79
C GLU A 59 -7.84 -2.93 -10.69
N MET A 60 -8.26 -3.30 -9.48
CA MET A 60 -9.14 -4.44 -9.21
C MET A 60 -10.57 -4.26 -9.74
N GLN A 61 -11.03 -3.01 -9.86
CA GLN A 61 -12.35 -2.67 -10.39
C GLN A 61 -12.35 -2.34 -11.89
N SER A 62 -11.19 -2.35 -12.55
CA SER A 62 -11.09 -2.03 -13.97
C SER A 62 -11.82 -3.06 -14.85
N ASP A 63 -12.36 -2.63 -15.98
CA ASP A 63 -13.04 -3.53 -16.94
C ASP A 63 -12.10 -4.60 -17.53
N THR A 64 -10.79 -4.40 -17.40
CA THR A 64 -9.73 -5.32 -17.82
C THR A 64 -9.19 -6.19 -16.68
N ALA A 65 -9.71 -6.03 -15.46
CA ALA A 65 -9.26 -6.77 -14.30
C ALA A 65 -9.57 -8.27 -14.47
N THR A 66 -8.56 -9.10 -14.29
CA THR A 66 -8.76 -10.54 -14.14
C THR A 66 -9.04 -10.82 -12.66
N PRO A 67 -10.17 -11.45 -12.29
CA PRO A 67 -10.42 -11.81 -10.90
C PRO A 67 -9.29 -12.70 -10.36
N ASP A 68 -8.68 -12.28 -9.26
CA ASP A 68 -7.63 -13.02 -8.57
C ASP A 68 -7.98 -13.12 -7.08
N PRO A 69 -8.58 -14.25 -6.66
CA PRO A 69 -8.94 -14.49 -5.26
C PRO A 69 -7.75 -14.40 -4.30
N SER A 70 -6.54 -14.65 -4.78
CA SER A 70 -5.33 -14.55 -3.96
C SER A 70 -4.97 -13.08 -3.69
N ALA A 71 -5.10 -12.23 -4.71
CA ALA A 71 -4.94 -10.78 -4.56
C ALA A 71 -6.03 -10.19 -3.64
N ASP A 72 -7.28 -10.63 -3.79
CA ASP A 72 -8.39 -10.22 -2.92
C ASP A 72 -8.09 -10.54 -1.44
N ALA A 73 -7.71 -11.78 -1.16
CA ALA A 73 -7.39 -12.22 0.19
C ALA A 73 -6.17 -11.49 0.77
N PHE A 74 -5.17 -11.21 -0.05
CA PHE A 74 -3.97 -10.50 0.39
C PHE A 74 -4.25 -9.02 0.69
N LEU A 75 -5.04 -8.35 -0.15
CA LEU A 75 -5.49 -6.99 0.11
C LEU A 75 -6.35 -6.93 1.38
N ALA A 76 -7.31 -7.84 1.55
CA ALA A 76 -8.15 -7.91 2.74
C ALA A 76 -7.33 -8.07 4.02
N THR A 77 -6.29 -8.92 3.98
CA THR A 77 -5.34 -9.09 5.09
C THR A 77 -4.59 -7.78 5.39
N THR A 78 -4.17 -7.08 4.35
CA THR A 78 -3.46 -5.79 4.46
C THR A 78 -4.36 -4.70 5.04
N MET A 79 -5.62 -4.59 4.61
CA MET A 79 -6.58 -3.62 5.16
C MET A 79 -6.90 -3.91 6.63
N ARG A 80 -7.08 -5.18 6.98
CA ARG A 80 -7.27 -5.60 8.37
C ARG A 80 -6.06 -5.24 9.23
N TYR A 81 -4.84 -5.37 8.70
CA TYR A 81 -3.63 -4.93 9.39
C TYR A 81 -3.64 -3.42 9.66
N ILE A 82 -3.96 -2.59 8.66
CA ILE A 82 -4.08 -1.13 8.82
C ILE A 82 -5.09 -0.81 9.92
N GLN A 83 -6.27 -1.43 9.88
CA GLN A 83 -7.33 -1.22 10.87
C GLN A 83 -6.90 -1.66 12.28
N PHE A 84 -6.20 -2.79 12.38
CA PHE A 84 -5.63 -3.25 13.65
C PHE A 84 -4.62 -2.25 14.22
N GLN A 85 -3.75 -1.68 13.39
CA GLN A 85 -2.78 -0.68 13.83
C GLN A 85 -3.46 0.60 14.33
N LYS A 86 -4.56 1.04 13.70
CA LYS A 86 -5.39 2.17 14.20
C LYS A 86 -5.93 1.88 15.60
N GLN A 87 -6.49 0.70 15.81
CA GLN A 87 -7.09 0.29 17.08
C GLN A 87 -6.09 0.04 18.20
N LYS A 88 -4.84 -0.30 17.85
CA LYS A 88 -3.77 -0.59 18.82
C LYS A 88 -3.43 0.62 19.72
N GLY A 89 -3.75 1.83 19.27
CA GLY A 89 -3.48 3.07 20.01
C GLY A 89 -1.98 3.39 20.14
N GLY A 90 -1.67 4.36 21.00
CA GLY A 90 -0.32 4.90 21.16
C GLY A 90 0.23 5.56 19.90
N THR A 91 1.55 5.78 19.87
CA THR A 91 2.21 6.51 18.77
C THR A 91 2.08 5.84 17.40
N VAL A 92 1.84 4.52 17.36
CA VAL A 92 1.59 3.81 16.10
C VAL A 92 0.14 4.04 15.64
N GLY A 93 -0.85 3.91 16.54
CA GLY A 93 -2.25 4.19 16.18
C GLY A 93 -2.45 5.62 15.66
N GLU A 94 -1.86 6.61 16.34
CA GLU A 94 -1.90 8.02 15.92
C GLU A 94 -1.34 8.25 14.50
N LYS A 95 -0.30 7.51 14.11
CA LYS A 95 0.27 7.59 12.75
C LYS A 95 -0.68 7.01 11.70
N TYR A 96 -1.44 5.98 12.06
CA TYR A 96 -2.35 5.28 11.15
C TYR A 96 -3.72 5.94 11.06
N GLU A 97 -4.09 6.76 12.04
CA GLU A 97 -5.39 7.44 12.11
C GLU A 97 -5.79 8.17 10.82
N PRO A 98 -4.88 8.91 10.15
CA PRO A 98 -5.22 9.63 8.92
C PRO A 98 -5.42 8.76 7.67
N ILE A 99 -5.05 7.46 7.72
CA ILE A 99 -5.23 6.54 6.60
C ILE A 99 -6.70 6.10 6.55
N LYS A 100 -7.35 6.29 5.40
CA LYS A 100 -8.75 5.91 5.18
C LYS A 100 -8.79 4.49 4.62
N VAL A 101 -9.50 3.61 5.33
CA VAL A 101 -9.76 2.21 4.97
C VAL A 101 -11.23 1.90 5.16
#